data_AF-A0A928MT01-F1
#
_entry.id   AF-A0A928MT01-F1
#
_cell.length_a   1.000
_cell.length_b   1.000
_cell.length_c   1.000
_cell.angle_alpha   90.00
_cell.angle_beta   90.00
_cell.angle_gamma   90.00
#
_symmetry.space_group_name_H-M   'P 1'
#
loop_
_entity.id
_entity.type
_entity.pdbx_description
1 polymer ?
#
loop_
_entity_poly.entity_id
_entity_poly.type
_entity_poly.pdbx_seq_one_letter_code
_entity_poly.pdbx_strand_id
1 'polypeptide(L)'
;MKKLFSLILAVSLILSISVTGFSYAIRAPRLEEGESNGVVRTADDIFFEDFTSYAEGSKPTSVIVKDTANDPISIVAYDTPDRKGKNCLYYHDTTGAPSITLSVPKTGKPVTMELRMKFCQTTTAGFGFIMNFKGNGSEAFRLTKFSAENDSLSFVNSGGNNVFNKGADFKNQWFTVKVRIDPVNKETGVILENEKLGSTELDIKRATNVWHDKENNRVMAYSQSWYNEFKGEGVDEIILQAYGSATHGDYYIDYIKLTENVPEFKPIKERQDGAEASTIKDPVERLVPNVCNVMYKGEVKYMVNPVLLINGRALADVKDFAKWYGLALSGDNEAYKLSGNLGVIEFKADAYSYTFNGSAASTDTAPQFKDNCLYVPIKSFANTLGSTVSWQDTPEKCVIIE
;
A
#
# COMPACT_ATOMS: atom_id res chain seq x y z
N MET A 1 -41.42 17.96 39.18
CA MET A 1 -40.20 18.77 39.30
C MET A 1 -38.91 17.95 39.43
N LYS A 2 -38.77 16.98 40.34
CA LYS A 2 -37.52 16.20 40.50
C LYS A 2 -37.00 15.53 39.21
N LYS A 3 -37.87 14.90 38.40
CA LYS A 3 -37.47 14.26 37.13
C LYS A 3 -36.98 15.24 36.07
N LEU A 4 -37.54 16.44 36.03
CA LEU A 4 -37.12 17.49 35.09
C LEU A 4 -35.75 18.05 35.49
N PHE A 5 -35.50 18.18 36.79
CA PHE A 5 -34.20 18.61 37.31
C PHE A 5 -33.09 17.58 37.02
N SER A 6 -33.39 16.28 37.18
CA SER A 6 -32.45 15.20 36.82
C SER A 6 -32.12 15.17 35.32
N LEU A 7 -33.10 15.46 34.45
CA LEU A 7 -32.89 15.52 33.01
C LEU A 7 -32.02 16.73 32.62
N ILE A 8 -32.29 17.90 33.20
CA ILE A 8 -31.50 19.11 32.94
C ILE A 8 -30.06 18.95 33.46
N LEU A 9 -29.87 18.30 34.61
CA LEU A 9 -28.53 18.03 35.15
C LEU A 9 -27.75 17.03 34.28
N ALA A 10 -28.42 15.98 33.76
CA ALA A 10 -27.80 15.00 32.87
C ALA A 10 -27.40 15.62 31.52
N VAL A 11 -28.26 16.46 30.93
CA VAL A 11 -27.97 17.17 29.68
C VAL A 11 -26.84 18.19 29.87
N SER A 12 -26.81 18.89 31.01
CA SER A 12 -25.73 19.83 31.34
C SER A 12 -24.39 19.14 31.56
N LEU A 13 -24.38 17.93 32.15
CA LEU A 13 -23.16 17.13 32.31
C LEU A 13 -22.60 16.68 30.94
N ILE A 14 -23.48 16.24 30.03
CA ILE A 14 -23.08 15.81 28.67
C ILE A 14 -22.53 16.98 27.85
N LEU A 15 -23.10 18.18 28.00
CA LEU A 15 -22.64 19.39 27.30
C LEU A 15 -21.36 20.00 27.92
N SER A 16 -20.99 19.60 29.14
CA SER A 16 -19.77 20.09 29.83
C SER A 16 -18.52 19.26 29.56
N ILE A 17 -18.62 18.14 28.83
CA ILE A 17 -17.45 17.36 28.42
C ILE A 17 -16.72 18.15 27.34
N SER A 18 -15.54 18.69 27.69
CA SER A 18 -14.69 19.41 26.75
C SER A 18 -14.34 18.50 25.57
N VAL A 19 -14.74 18.91 24.36
CA VAL A 19 -14.55 18.21 23.07
C VAL A 19 -13.06 17.89 22.78
N THR A 20 -12.13 18.47 23.53
CA THR A 20 -10.70 18.18 23.48
C THR A 20 -10.31 16.75 23.89
N GLY A 21 -11.18 16.03 24.63
CA GLY A 21 -10.89 14.65 25.09
C GLY A 21 -11.12 13.54 24.05
N PHE A 22 -11.88 13.81 22.99
CA PHE A 22 -12.16 12.81 21.94
C PHE A 22 -11.20 12.88 20.74
N SER A 23 -10.21 13.78 20.77
CA SER A 23 -9.26 13.97 19.67
C SER A 23 -8.02 13.07 19.75
N TYR A 24 -7.91 12.18 20.75
CA TYR A 24 -6.67 11.43 21.03
C TYR A 24 -6.72 9.92 20.82
N ALA A 25 -7.83 9.35 20.38
CA ALA A 25 -7.91 7.94 19.99
C ALA A 25 -8.62 7.83 18.65
N ILE A 26 -7.94 7.22 17.67
CA ILE A 26 -8.25 7.24 16.23
C ILE A 26 -7.70 8.49 15.52
N ARG A 27 -6.37 8.68 15.60
CA ARG A 27 -5.62 9.02 14.38
C ARG A 27 -5.20 7.72 13.73
N ALA A 28 -6.09 7.12 12.93
CA ALA A 28 -5.57 6.54 11.69
C ALA A 28 -4.96 7.72 10.92
N PRO A 29 -3.78 7.59 10.27
CA PRO A 29 -3.31 8.64 9.39
C PRO A 29 -4.46 8.93 8.43
N ARG A 30 -4.97 10.17 8.51
CA ARG A 30 -5.96 10.67 7.58
C ARG A 30 -5.25 10.68 6.22
N LEU A 31 -5.43 9.62 5.44
CA LEU A 31 -5.30 9.73 3.99
C LEU A 31 -6.39 10.72 3.62
N GLU A 32 -6.00 11.96 3.35
CA GLU A 32 -6.95 12.93 2.81
C GLU A 32 -7.51 12.32 1.52
N GLU A 33 -8.79 11.96 1.54
CA GLU A 33 -9.56 11.60 0.35
C GLU A 33 -9.49 12.79 -0.62
N GLY A 34 -8.47 12.76 -1.47
CA GLY A 34 -8.00 13.88 -2.27
C GLY A 34 -6.57 13.68 -2.79
N GLU A 35 -5.74 12.86 -2.12
CA GLU A 35 -4.41 12.51 -2.62
C GLU A 35 -4.47 11.43 -3.69
N SER A 36 -4.84 11.83 -4.92
CA SER A 36 -4.68 11.03 -6.12
C SER A 36 -3.22 10.58 -6.28
N ASN A 37 -2.97 9.26 -6.19
CA ASN A 37 -1.73 8.57 -6.56
C ASN A 37 -0.43 9.27 -6.12
N GLY A 38 -0.44 9.96 -4.98
CA GLY A 38 0.72 10.67 -4.46
C GLY A 38 1.70 9.72 -3.80
N VAL A 39 2.99 10.05 -3.88
CA VAL A 39 4.01 9.36 -3.09
C VAL A 39 3.68 9.59 -1.61
N VAL A 40 3.34 8.51 -0.91
CA VAL A 40 2.86 8.59 0.48
C VAL A 40 4.02 8.97 1.40
N ARG A 41 3.88 10.10 2.09
CA ARG A 41 4.77 10.48 3.20
C ARG A 41 4.42 9.68 4.45
N THR A 42 5.43 9.13 5.11
CA THR A 42 5.24 8.39 6.37
C THR A 42 5.94 9.10 7.54
N ALA A 43 5.60 8.71 8.77
CA ALA A 43 6.28 9.23 9.97
C ALA A 43 7.77 8.84 10.04
N ASP A 44 8.19 7.83 9.26
CA ASP A 44 9.56 7.36 9.18
C ASP A 44 10.37 8.09 8.10
N ASP A 45 9.75 8.96 7.30
CA ASP A 45 10.41 9.74 6.25
C ASP A 45 11.23 10.87 6.90
N ILE A 46 12.56 10.77 6.83
CA ILE A 46 13.48 11.79 7.36
C ILE A 46 13.87 12.84 6.31
N PHE A 47 13.64 12.54 5.03
CA PHE A 47 13.80 13.48 3.92
C PHE A 47 12.82 13.12 2.80
N PHE A 48 12.17 14.13 2.23
CA PHE A 48 11.32 13.95 1.06
C PHE A 48 11.27 15.22 0.22
N GLU A 49 11.66 15.09 -1.04
CA GLU A 49 11.60 16.13 -2.05
C GLU A 49 10.93 15.56 -3.31
N ASP A 50 9.84 16.17 -3.76
CA ASP A 50 9.09 15.76 -4.96
C ASP A 50 8.98 16.86 -6.01
N PHE A 51 9.65 17.99 -5.76
CA PHE A 51 9.79 19.15 -6.62
C PHE A 51 8.47 19.87 -7.00
N THR A 52 7.32 19.40 -6.52
CA THR A 52 6.00 19.96 -6.88
C THR A 52 5.85 21.41 -6.45
N SER A 53 6.49 21.82 -5.35
CA SER A 53 6.38 23.18 -4.79
C SER A 53 7.22 24.23 -5.50
N TYR A 54 8.13 23.84 -6.40
CA TYR A 54 9.01 24.78 -7.08
C TYR A 54 8.34 25.33 -8.35
N ALA A 55 8.68 26.56 -8.72
CA ALA A 55 8.26 27.13 -10.00
C ALA A 55 9.08 26.52 -11.15
N GLU A 56 8.46 26.31 -12.31
CA GLU A 56 9.16 25.92 -13.53
C GLU A 56 10.26 26.93 -13.89
N GLY A 57 11.40 26.44 -14.35
CA GLY A 57 12.62 27.20 -14.62
C GLY A 57 13.47 27.54 -13.38
N SER A 58 12.96 27.35 -12.16
CA SER A 58 13.73 27.62 -10.93
C SER A 58 14.78 26.54 -10.64
N LYS A 59 15.72 26.83 -9.74
CA LYS A 59 16.66 25.84 -9.19
C LYS A 59 16.16 25.38 -7.81
N PRO A 60 16.14 24.08 -7.52
CA PRO A 60 15.75 23.62 -6.19
C PRO A 60 16.77 24.09 -5.14
N THR A 61 16.29 24.44 -3.94
CA THR A 61 17.16 24.88 -2.83
C THR A 61 17.53 23.73 -1.90
N SER A 62 16.75 22.65 -1.90
CA SER A 62 16.97 21.42 -1.14
C SER A 62 18.07 20.52 -1.72
N VAL A 63 18.54 20.82 -2.93
CA VAL A 63 19.52 20.02 -3.68
C VAL A 63 20.75 20.85 -4.01
N ILE A 64 21.92 20.45 -3.49
CA ILE A 64 23.19 21.14 -3.76
C ILE A 64 23.78 20.68 -5.08
N VAL A 65 23.42 21.38 -6.15
CA VAL A 65 23.99 21.15 -7.47
C VAL A 65 25.43 21.67 -7.52
N LYS A 66 26.41 20.76 -7.54
CA LYS A 66 27.80 21.07 -7.87
C LYS A 66 27.96 21.03 -9.40
N ASP A 67 27.60 22.12 -10.06
CA ASP A 67 27.77 22.30 -11.50
C ASP A 67 29.25 22.53 -11.82
N THR A 68 29.83 21.70 -12.68
CA THR A 68 31.20 21.86 -13.16
C THR A 68 31.28 22.50 -14.54
N ALA A 69 30.16 22.69 -15.25
CA ALA A 69 30.15 22.96 -16.68
C ALA A 69 28.94 23.75 -17.22
N ASN A 70 28.39 24.75 -16.52
CA ASN A 70 27.30 25.61 -17.02
C ASN A 70 26.03 24.86 -17.51
N ASP A 71 25.87 23.59 -17.18
CA ASP A 71 24.75 22.78 -17.67
C ASP A 71 23.49 23.11 -16.85
N PRO A 72 22.35 23.41 -17.50
CA PRO A 72 21.18 23.92 -16.80
C PRO A 72 20.50 22.80 -16.00
N ILE A 73 20.61 22.87 -14.68
CA ILE A 73 19.65 22.25 -13.77
C ILE A 73 18.49 23.22 -13.56
N SER A 74 17.27 22.74 -13.76
CA SER A 74 16.05 23.50 -13.55
C SER A 74 14.91 22.59 -13.12
N ILE A 75 13.80 23.20 -12.71
CA ILE A 75 12.53 22.52 -12.55
C ILE A 75 11.76 22.61 -13.87
N VAL A 76 11.21 21.51 -14.35
CA VAL A 76 10.36 21.48 -15.56
C VAL A 76 9.08 20.70 -15.30
N ALA A 77 7.99 21.10 -15.93
CA ALA A 77 6.78 20.29 -15.93
C ALA A 77 6.97 19.08 -16.86
N TYR A 78 6.71 17.87 -16.36
CA TYR A 78 6.86 16.64 -17.13
C TYR A 78 5.82 15.58 -16.74
N ASP A 79 5.50 14.69 -17.67
CA ASP A 79 4.55 13.60 -17.43
C ASP A 79 5.25 12.42 -16.72
N THR A 80 4.78 12.11 -15.52
CA THR A 80 5.18 10.97 -14.69
C THR A 80 4.17 9.84 -14.83
N PRO A 81 4.47 8.60 -14.40
CA PRO A 81 3.52 7.48 -14.52
C PRO A 81 2.19 7.72 -13.81
N ASP A 82 2.21 8.53 -12.75
CA ASP A 82 1.08 8.82 -11.88
C ASP A 82 0.43 10.19 -12.09
N ARG A 83 1.13 11.15 -12.73
CA ARG A 83 0.66 12.54 -12.85
C ARG A 83 1.12 13.21 -14.14
N LYS A 84 0.25 14.03 -14.73
CA LYS A 84 0.59 14.85 -15.90
C LYS A 84 1.11 16.22 -15.49
N GLY A 85 2.10 16.74 -16.21
CA GLY A 85 2.67 18.06 -15.99
C GLY A 85 3.19 18.29 -14.56
N LYS A 86 3.69 17.24 -13.91
CA LYS A 86 4.27 17.35 -12.57
C LYS A 86 5.64 18.01 -12.69
N ASN A 87 5.93 18.97 -11.82
CA ASN A 87 7.27 19.53 -11.72
C ASN A 87 8.28 18.46 -11.30
N CYS A 88 9.30 18.28 -12.11
CA CYS A 88 10.42 17.37 -11.91
C CYS A 88 11.71 18.16 -11.89
N LEU A 89 12.72 17.66 -11.19
CA LEU A 89 14.08 18.13 -11.36
C LEU A 89 14.59 17.66 -12.71
N TYR A 90 14.99 18.62 -13.54
CA TYR A 90 15.52 18.40 -14.86
C TYR A 90 16.99 18.76 -14.92
N TYR A 91 17.71 17.96 -15.70
CA TYR A 91 19.10 18.18 -15.98
C TYR A 91 19.41 17.73 -17.41
N HIS A 92 20.01 18.64 -18.17
CA HIS A 92 20.47 18.40 -19.52
C HIS A 92 21.99 18.24 -19.52
N ASP A 93 22.49 17.06 -19.91
CA ASP A 93 23.93 16.84 -20.06
C ASP A 93 24.37 17.12 -21.50
N THR A 94 25.20 18.14 -21.67
CA THR A 94 25.82 18.49 -22.96
C THR A 94 27.32 18.21 -23.04
N THR A 95 27.97 17.90 -21.92
CA THR A 95 29.44 17.88 -21.83
C THR A 95 30.01 16.49 -21.54
N GLY A 96 29.16 15.49 -21.29
CA GLY A 96 29.54 14.08 -21.18
C GLY A 96 30.24 13.69 -19.87
N ALA A 97 30.27 14.58 -18.87
CA ALA A 97 30.65 14.24 -17.50
C ALA A 97 30.10 15.15 -16.38
N PRO A 98 28.98 15.89 -16.49
CA PRO A 98 28.51 16.69 -15.37
C PRO A 98 27.83 15.78 -14.33
N SER A 99 27.76 16.27 -13.09
CA SER A 99 27.22 15.52 -11.97
C SER A 99 26.26 16.33 -11.12
N ILE A 100 25.13 15.74 -10.77
CA ILE A 100 24.21 16.27 -9.76
C ILE A 100 24.63 15.68 -8.42
N THR A 101 24.95 16.53 -7.45
CA THR A 101 25.10 16.08 -6.06
C THR A 101 23.79 16.35 -5.32
N LEU A 102 23.28 15.35 -4.63
CA LEU A 102 22.16 15.44 -3.72
C LEU A 102 22.71 15.27 -2.32
N SER A 103 22.63 16.32 -1.51
CA SER A 103 22.97 16.22 -0.09
C SER A 103 21.79 15.63 0.65
N VAL A 104 22.03 14.55 1.39
CA VAL A 104 21.00 13.90 2.22
C VAL A 104 21.39 13.98 3.69
N PRO A 105 20.42 14.00 4.61
CA PRO A 105 20.74 13.97 6.04
C PRO A 105 21.62 12.77 6.37
N LYS A 106 22.80 13.04 6.95
CA LYS A 106 23.68 11.98 7.47
C LYS A 106 22.96 11.23 8.58
N THR A 107 22.91 9.92 8.48
CA THR A 107 22.33 9.04 9.49
C THR A 107 23.31 7.95 9.90
N GLY A 108 23.38 7.67 11.20
CA GLY A 108 24.11 6.54 11.76
C GLY A 108 23.26 5.26 11.85
N LYS A 109 22.01 5.30 11.38
CA LYS A 109 21.08 4.17 11.39
C LYS A 109 20.86 3.63 9.97
N PRO A 110 20.34 2.40 9.84
CA PRO A 110 19.86 1.92 8.56
C PRO A 110 18.75 2.81 8.00
N VAL A 111 18.89 3.20 6.74
CA VAL A 111 17.90 3.97 5.99
C VAL A 111 17.64 3.35 4.63
N THR A 112 16.48 3.62 4.05
CA THR A 112 16.22 3.34 2.63
C THR A 112 16.01 4.65 1.90
N MET A 113 16.82 4.84 0.87
CA MET A 113 16.61 5.86 -0.14
C MET A 113 15.70 5.31 -1.23
N GLU A 114 14.76 6.10 -1.72
CA GLU A 114 13.96 5.82 -2.90
C GLU A 114 14.07 7.00 -3.86
N LEU A 115 14.45 6.71 -5.10
CA LEU A 115 14.67 7.68 -6.17
C LEU A 115 13.88 7.23 -7.41
N ARG A 116 12.90 8.03 -7.85
CA ARG A 116 12.20 7.79 -9.12
C ARG A 116 12.76 8.73 -10.18
N MET A 117 13.27 8.16 -11.26
CA MET A 117 13.91 8.93 -12.31
C MET A 117 13.66 8.35 -13.70
N LYS A 118 13.87 9.18 -14.71
CA LYS A 118 13.82 8.83 -16.12
C LYS A 118 15.04 9.43 -16.80
N PHE A 119 15.62 8.66 -17.71
CA PHE A 119 16.66 9.16 -18.60
C PHE A 119 16.17 9.10 -20.05
N CYS A 120 16.33 10.20 -20.76
CA CYS A 120 16.06 10.31 -22.18
C CYS A 120 17.37 10.56 -22.93
N GLN A 121 17.81 9.55 -23.67
CA GLN A 121 19.03 9.63 -24.47
C GLN A 121 18.81 10.53 -25.69
N THR A 122 19.72 11.47 -25.96
CA THR A 122 19.64 12.35 -27.14
C THR A 122 20.64 11.97 -28.24
N THR A 123 21.65 11.14 -27.94
CA THR A 123 22.65 10.66 -28.91
C THR A 123 22.58 9.14 -29.14
N THR A 124 23.18 8.68 -30.23
CA THR A 124 23.28 7.24 -30.56
C THR A 124 24.40 6.50 -29.83
N ALA A 125 25.34 7.22 -29.19
CA ALA A 125 26.44 6.62 -28.43
C ALA A 125 25.93 6.06 -27.10
N GLY A 126 26.41 4.87 -26.71
CA GLY A 126 25.76 4.00 -25.71
C GLY A 126 25.37 4.67 -24.39
N PHE A 127 24.34 4.15 -23.73
CA PHE A 127 23.64 4.76 -22.58
C PHE A 127 24.13 4.34 -21.18
N GLY A 128 24.42 5.28 -20.28
CA GLY A 128 24.71 4.93 -18.88
C GLY A 128 24.64 6.05 -17.87
N PHE A 129 24.50 5.68 -16.60
CA PHE A 129 24.56 6.58 -15.46
C PHE A 129 25.41 5.95 -14.35
N ILE A 130 25.93 6.79 -13.47
CA ILE A 130 26.63 6.43 -12.24
C ILE A 130 25.88 7.08 -11.07
N MET A 131 25.56 6.31 -10.05
CA MET A 131 25.12 6.81 -8.75
C MET A 131 26.16 6.44 -7.71
N ASN A 132 26.94 7.43 -7.27
CA ASN A 132 27.92 7.25 -6.20
C ASN A 132 27.29 7.64 -4.87
N PHE A 133 27.42 6.77 -3.88
CA PHE A 133 26.98 7.03 -2.52
C PHE A 133 28.22 7.32 -1.70
N LYS A 134 28.32 8.53 -1.15
CA LYS A 134 29.50 9.00 -0.43
C LYS A 134 29.19 9.41 1.00
N GLY A 135 30.21 9.34 1.83
CA GLY A 135 30.20 9.73 3.24
C GLY A 135 31.55 10.36 3.57
N ASN A 136 31.57 11.59 4.11
CA ASN A 136 32.81 12.32 4.37
C ASN A 136 33.76 12.35 3.14
N GLY A 137 33.20 12.52 1.93
CA GLY A 137 33.95 12.57 0.67
C GLY A 137 34.51 11.24 0.14
N SER A 138 34.36 10.14 0.88
CA SER A 138 34.76 8.79 0.45
C SER A 138 33.58 8.02 -0.14
N GLU A 139 33.80 7.21 -1.17
CA GLU A 139 32.76 6.39 -1.80
C GLU A 139 32.45 5.13 -0.98
N ALA A 140 31.20 4.96 -0.57
CA ALA A 140 30.69 3.79 0.14
C ALA A 140 30.40 2.66 -0.84
N PHE A 141 29.66 2.96 -1.91
CA PHE A 141 29.37 2.05 -3.01
C PHE A 141 28.88 2.82 -4.25
N ARG A 142 28.80 2.12 -5.38
CA ARG A 142 28.40 2.70 -6.66
C ARG A 142 27.38 1.81 -7.37
N LEU A 143 26.34 2.43 -7.92
CA LEU A 143 25.48 1.81 -8.92
C LEU A 143 25.84 2.38 -10.29
N THR A 144 26.12 1.52 -11.26
CA THR A 144 26.46 1.95 -12.63
C THR A 144 25.59 1.23 -13.63
N LYS A 145 24.94 1.97 -14.53
CA LYS A 145 24.37 1.41 -15.76
C LYS A 145 25.39 1.62 -16.87
N PHE A 146 25.86 0.54 -17.50
CA PHE A 146 26.81 0.62 -18.61
C PHE A 146 26.11 0.58 -19.97
N SER A 147 26.84 1.13 -20.94
CA SER A 147 26.40 1.66 -22.22
C SER A 147 26.76 0.79 -23.44
N ALA A 148 27.81 -0.03 -23.32
CA ALA A 148 28.32 -0.80 -24.43
C ALA A 148 27.64 -2.18 -24.53
N GLU A 149 27.00 -2.44 -25.68
CA GLU A 149 26.44 -3.71 -26.22
C GLU A 149 25.55 -4.59 -25.32
N ASN A 150 25.51 -4.35 -24.02
CA ASN A 150 25.04 -5.30 -23.01
C ASN A 150 24.00 -4.71 -22.06
N ASP A 151 23.68 -3.40 -22.15
CA ASP A 151 22.65 -2.75 -21.33
C ASP A 151 22.65 -3.19 -19.84
N SER A 152 23.84 -3.30 -19.24
CA SER A 152 24.03 -3.94 -17.95
C SER A 152 23.88 -2.96 -16.79
N LEU A 153 23.03 -3.29 -15.80
CA LEU A 153 23.06 -2.64 -14.51
C LEU A 153 24.08 -3.36 -13.62
N SER A 154 25.08 -2.62 -13.17
CA SER A 154 26.16 -3.08 -12.32
C SER A 154 26.09 -2.40 -10.97
N PHE A 155 26.39 -3.17 -9.94
CA PHE A 155 26.65 -2.67 -8.60
C PHE A 155 28.15 -2.87 -8.36
N VAL A 156 28.89 -1.79 -8.20
CA VAL A 156 30.33 -1.87 -8.02
C VAL A 156 30.65 -1.59 -6.56
N ASN A 157 31.29 -2.56 -5.92
CA ASN A 157 31.98 -2.43 -4.64
C ASN A 157 33.43 -2.94 -4.80
N SER A 158 34.18 -3.04 -3.70
CA SER A 158 35.60 -3.45 -3.68
C SER A 158 35.89 -4.86 -4.25
N GLY A 159 34.88 -5.58 -4.75
CA GLY A 159 35.02 -6.90 -5.41
C GLY A 159 34.62 -6.98 -6.89
N GLY A 160 34.13 -5.90 -7.52
CA GLY A 160 33.94 -5.84 -8.99
C GLY A 160 32.87 -6.74 -9.60
N ASN A 161 31.82 -7.13 -8.87
CA ASN A 161 30.79 -8.03 -9.39
C ASN A 161 29.67 -7.26 -10.13
N ASN A 162 29.61 -7.39 -11.46
CA ASN A 162 28.44 -6.98 -12.23
C ASN A 162 27.21 -7.80 -11.81
N VAL A 163 26.07 -7.13 -11.63
CA VAL A 163 24.86 -7.73 -11.06
C VAL A 163 23.91 -8.24 -12.15
N PHE A 164 23.82 -7.56 -13.31
CA PHE A 164 23.01 -7.99 -14.45
C PHE A 164 23.68 -7.63 -15.77
N ASN A 165 23.83 -8.59 -16.69
CA ASN A 165 24.60 -8.36 -17.91
C ASN A 165 23.78 -8.15 -19.18
N LYS A 166 22.44 -8.29 -19.18
CA LYS A 166 21.65 -8.10 -20.40
C LYS A 166 20.14 -7.99 -20.15
N GLY A 167 19.47 -7.11 -20.90
CA GLY A 167 18.05 -7.26 -21.24
C GLY A 167 17.14 -6.07 -20.92
N ALA A 168 17.44 -5.26 -19.91
CA ALA A 168 16.55 -4.17 -19.50
C ALA A 168 16.86 -2.89 -20.29
N ASP A 169 15.98 -2.56 -21.25
CA ASP A 169 15.99 -1.28 -21.93
C ASP A 169 15.40 -0.21 -20.99
N PHE A 170 16.24 0.62 -20.38
CA PHE A 170 15.80 1.73 -19.53
C PHE A 170 15.65 3.05 -20.31
N LYS A 171 15.86 3.05 -21.63
CA LYS A 171 15.79 4.28 -22.41
C LYS A 171 14.37 4.82 -22.40
N ASN A 172 14.24 6.11 -22.14
CA ASN A 172 12.97 6.83 -22.16
C ASN A 172 11.92 6.23 -21.22
N GLN A 173 12.33 5.60 -20.13
CA GLN A 173 11.44 4.96 -19.16
C GLN A 173 11.67 5.47 -17.76
N TRP A 174 10.57 5.50 -17.00
CA TRP A 174 10.62 5.72 -15.56
C TRP A 174 11.08 4.45 -14.86
N PHE A 175 11.96 4.60 -13.90
CA PHE A 175 12.35 3.53 -12.99
C PHE A 175 12.54 4.09 -11.59
N THR A 176 12.35 3.22 -10.61
CA THR A 176 12.52 3.54 -9.20
C THR A 176 13.70 2.73 -8.66
N VAL A 177 14.68 3.40 -8.08
CA VAL A 177 15.78 2.76 -7.37
C VAL A 177 15.57 2.94 -5.88
N LYS A 178 15.41 1.84 -5.16
CA LYS A 178 15.40 1.80 -3.70
C LYS A 178 16.72 1.24 -3.21
N VAL A 179 17.38 1.97 -2.33
CA VAL A 179 18.70 1.61 -1.81
C VAL A 179 18.66 1.62 -0.29
N ARG A 180 18.74 0.44 0.31
CA ARG A 180 18.92 0.31 1.75
C ARG A 180 20.39 0.49 2.08
N ILE A 181 20.71 1.46 2.92
CA ILE A 181 22.05 1.82 3.37
C ILE A 181 22.13 1.45 4.85
N ASP A 182 23.00 0.50 5.19
CA ASP A 182 23.23 0.06 6.57
C ASP A 182 24.64 0.42 7.02
N PRO A 183 24.84 1.59 7.67
CA PRO A 183 26.15 2.02 8.14
C PRO A 183 26.70 1.16 9.29
N VAL A 184 25.83 0.48 10.04
CA VAL A 184 26.23 -0.35 11.18
C VAL A 184 26.89 -1.62 10.68
N ASN A 185 26.27 -2.28 9.71
CA ASN A 185 26.79 -3.53 9.13
C ASN A 185 27.70 -3.31 7.91
N LYS A 186 27.78 -2.06 7.40
CA LYS A 186 28.45 -1.71 6.13
C LYS A 186 27.92 -2.51 4.94
N GLU A 187 26.61 -2.65 4.92
CA GLU A 187 25.88 -3.39 3.90
C GLU A 187 24.96 -2.47 3.13
N THR A 188 24.69 -2.83 1.88
CA THR A 188 23.66 -2.17 1.10
C THR A 188 22.82 -3.19 0.34
N GLY A 189 21.55 -2.87 0.20
CA GLY A 189 20.62 -3.58 -0.65
C GLY A 189 20.09 -2.64 -1.70
N VAL A 190 19.86 -3.13 -2.91
CA VAL A 190 19.30 -2.35 -4.02
C VAL A 190 18.09 -3.09 -4.57
N ILE A 191 17.00 -2.37 -4.75
CA ILE A 191 15.83 -2.80 -5.50
C ILE A 191 15.67 -1.82 -6.65
N LEU A 192 15.55 -2.34 -7.86
CA LEU A 192 15.21 -1.61 -9.05
C LEU A 192 13.82 -2.03 -9.50
N GLU A 193 12.94 -1.07 -9.70
CA GLU A 193 11.56 -1.28 -10.15
C GLU A 193 11.32 -0.54 -11.47
N ASN A 194 10.74 -1.21 -12.45
CA ASN A 194 10.36 -0.63 -13.73
C ASN A 194 9.34 -1.54 -14.41
N GLU A 195 8.29 -0.96 -15.00
CA GLU A 195 7.14 -1.69 -15.58
C GLU A 195 7.50 -2.77 -16.62
N LYS A 196 8.67 -2.68 -17.26
CA LYS A 196 9.14 -3.66 -18.25
C LYS A 196 10.01 -4.76 -17.65
N LEU A 197 10.42 -4.66 -16.39
CA LEU A 197 11.27 -5.68 -15.78
C LEU A 197 10.55 -7.02 -15.64
N GLY A 198 9.23 -7.08 -15.46
CA GLY A 198 8.52 -8.35 -15.35
C GLY A 198 8.49 -9.18 -16.64
N SER A 199 8.56 -8.51 -17.79
CA SER A 199 8.60 -9.16 -19.12
C SER A 199 10.02 -9.29 -19.69
N THR A 200 11.03 -8.74 -19.01
CA THR A 200 12.42 -8.79 -19.45
C THR A 200 13.11 -10.06 -18.97
N GLU A 201 13.66 -10.87 -19.86
CA GLU A 201 14.59 -11.93 -19.44
C GLU A 201 15.93 -11.32 -19.07
N LEU A 202 16.36 -11.53 -17.82
CA LEU A 202 17.61 -10.99 -17.30
C LEU A 202 18.68 -12.08 -17.24
N ASP A 203 19.84 -11.78 -17.83
CA ASP A 203 21.03 -12.63 -17.71
C ASP A 203 21.75 -12.37 -16.37
N ILE A 204 21.26 -13.00 -15.30
CA ILE A 204 21.86 -12.95 -13.95
C ILE A 204 23.04 -13.93 -13.91
N LYS A 205 24.20 -13.49 -14.37
CA LYS A 205 25.44 -14.25 -14.28
C LYS A 205 26.24 -13.84 -13.04
N ARG A 206 26.61 -14.83 -12.22
CA ARG A 206 27.66 -14.74 -11.18
C ARG A 206 27.34 -13.98 -9.90
N ALA A 207 26.06 -13.69 -9.61
CA ALA A 207 25.69 -13.05 -8.35
C ALA A 207 24.76 -13.97 -7.53
N THR A 208 25.25 -14.48 -6.39
CA THR A 208 24.47 -15.35 -5.48
C THR A 208 23.38 -14.59 -4.71
N ASN A 209 23.46 -13.26 -4.68
CA ASN A 209 22.60 -12.42 -3.83
C ASN A 209 21.66 -11.56 -4.68
N VAL A 210 21.27 -12.08 -5.84
CA VAL A 210 20.52 -11.35 -6.85
C VAL A 210 19.25 -12.10 -7.22
N TRP A 211 18.15 -11.36 -7.29
CA TRP A 211 16.81 -11.91 -7.50
C TRP A 211 16.06 -11.11 -8.55
N HIS A 212 15.33 -11.80 -9.43
CA HIS A 212 14.38 -11.20 -10.36
C HIS A 212 12.96 -11.58 -9.96
N ASP A 213 12.21 -10.60 -9.48
CA ASP A 213 10.82 -10.73 -9.12
C ASP A 213 9.97 -10.23 -10.30
N LYS A 214 9.64 -11.16 -11.20
CA LYS A 214 8.85 -10.88 -12.39
C LYS A 214 7.44 -10.40 -12.05
N GLU A 215 6.84 -10.93 -10.99
CA GLU A 215 5.46 -10.62 -10.59
C GLU A 215 5.32 -9.15 -10.18
N ASN A 216 6.31 -8.61 -9.47
CA ASN A 216 6.29 -7.22 -9.01
C ASN A 216 7.09 -6.26 -9.90
N ASN A 217 7.61 -6.72 -11.05
CA ASN A 217 8.47 -5.94 -11.94
C ASN A 217 9.72 -5.40 -11.24
N ARG A 218 10.40 -6.23 -10.43
CA ARG A 218 11.55 -5.80 -9.61
C ARG A 218 12.78 -6.67 -9.80
N VAL A 219 13.91 -6.03 -9.58
CA VAL A 219 15.22 -6.66 -9.60
C VAL A 219 15.95 -6.26 -8.34
N MET A 220 16.50 -7.22 -7.62
CA MET A 220 16.95 -7.02 -6.25
C MET A 220 18.36 -7.57 -6.06
N ALA A 221 19.22 -6.81 -5.40
CA ALA A 221 20.57 -7.21 -5.00
C ALA A 221 20.72 -6.94 -3.51
N TYR A 222 21.05 -7.98 -2.73
CA TYR A 222 21.02 -7.92 -1.27
C TYR A 222 22.42 -8.03 -0.66
N SER A 223 22.59 -7.48 0.55
CA SER A 223 23.75 -7.70 1.42
C SER A 223 25.10 -7.45 0.73
N GLN A 224 25.20 -6.37 -0.04
CA GLN A 224 26.44 -6.00 -0.70
C GLN A 224 27.34 -5.23 0.27
N SER A 225 28.55 -5.73 0.50
CA SER A 225 29.54 -5.02 1.32
C SER A 225 29.95 -3.71 0.67
N TRP A 226 30.19 -2.68 1.48
CA TRP A 226 30.74 -1.41 1.01
C TRP A 226 32.21 -1.54 0.60
N TYR A 227 32.76 -0.51 -0.05
CA TYR A 227 34.19 -0.42 -0.32
C TYR A 227 35.00 -0.51 0.98
N ASN A 228 36.05 -1.33 1.00
CA ASN A 228 36.96 -1.48 2.14
C ASN A 228 37.61 -0.15 2.56
N GLU A 229 37.86 0.75 1.60
CA GLU A 229 38.41 2.09 1.85
C GLU A 229 37.40 3.07 2.47
N PHE A 230 36.11 2.72 2.57
CA PHE A 230 35.12 3.62 3.13
C PHE A 230 35.33 3.83 4.64
N LYS A 231 35.62 5.09 5.00
CA LYS A 231 35.88 5.53 6.38
C LYS A 231 34.74 6.35 7.00
N GLY A 232 33.65 6.58 6.26
CA GLY A 232 32.51 7.32 6.78
C GLY A 232 31.69 6.53 7.80
N GLU A 233 30.88 7.23 8.57
CA GLU A 233 29.92 6.65 9.53
C GLU A 233 28.52 6.49 8.93
N GLY A 234 28.34 6.93 7.68
CA GLY A 234 27.06 6.98 6.98
C GLY A 234 27.22 7.67 5.62
N VAL A 235 26.20 7.55 4.79
CA VAL A 235 26.12 8.24 3.50
C VAL A 235 25.47 9.61 3.72
N ASP A 236 26.08 10.66 3.20
CA ASP A 236 25.63 12.06 3.29
C ASP A 236 25.53 12.76 1.91
N GLU A 237 26.10 12.14 0.87
CA GLU A 237 26.04 12.64 -0.51
C GLU A 237 25.66 11.50 -1.47
N ILE A 238 24.72 11.77 -2.38
CA ILE A 238 24.44 10.95 -3.54
C ILE A 238 24.84 11.74 -4.77
N ILE A 239 25.70 11.18 -5.61
CA ILE A 239 26.17 11.85 -6.81
C ILE A 239 25.67 11.08 -8.03
N LEU A 240 24.78 11.71 -8.78
CA LEU A 240 24.28 11.23 -10.06
C LEU A 240 25.16 11.79 -11.17
N GLN A 241 25.76 10.93 -11.98
CA GLN A 241 26.65 11.32 -13.06
C GLN A 241 26.27 10.58 -14.34
N ALA A 242 26.50 11.20 -15.48
CA ALA A 242 26.45 10.49 -16.74
C ALA A 242 27.66 9.56 -16.89
N TYR A 243 27.48 8.42 -17.55
CA TYR A 243 28.58 7.48 -17.78
C TYR A 243 29.31 7.79 -19.10
N GLY A 244 30.45 8.48 -18.99
CA GLY A 244 31.43 8.64 -20.07
C GLY A 244 31.17 9.81 -21.02
N SER A 245 32.25 10.28 -21.66
CA SER A 245 32.30 11.52 -22.46
C SER A 245 31.45 11.57 -23.74
N ALA A 246 30.60 10.58 -23.99
CA ALA A 246 29.80 10.45 -25.21
C ALA A 246 28.29 10.39 -24.95
N THR A 247 27.86 10.40 -23.69
CA THR A 247 26.44 10.34 -23.34
C THR A 247 25.89 11.73 -23.15
N HIS A 248 25.11 12.20 -24.11
CA HIS A 248 24.26 13.37 -23.93
C HIS A 248 22.83 12.89 -23.68
N GLY A 249 22.11 13.60 -22.82
CA GLY A 249 20.74 13.23 -22.52
C GLY A 249 20.08 14.13 -21.50
N ASP A 250 18.77 13.91 -21.38
CA ASP A 250 17.93 14.55 -20.39
C ASP A 250 17.68 13.60 -19.23
N TYR A 251 17.84 14.10 -18.02
CA TYR A 251 17.52 13.39 -16.80
C TYR A 251 16.33 14.09 -16.13
N TYR A 252 15.33 13.32 -15.77
CA TYR A 252 14.17 13.77 -15.02
C TYR A 252 14.16 13.01 -13.70
N ILE A 253 14.14 13.74 -12.58
CA ILE A 253 13.99 13.17 -11.25
C ILE A 253 12.66 13.66 -10.71
N ASP A 254 11.82 12.69 -10.37
CA ASP A 254 10.46 12.92 -9.95
C ASP A 254 10.37 13.18 -8.45
N TYR A 255 11.05 12.33 -7.68
CA TYR A 255 11.20 12.53 -6.25
C TYR A 255 12.41 11.78 -5.69
N ILE A 256 12.82 12.22 -4.50
CA ILE A 256 13.81 11.60 -3.64
C ILE A 256 13.18 11.45 -2.26
N LYS A 257 13.25 10.26 -1.69
CA LYS A 257 12.73 9.94 -0.37
C LYS A 257 13.79 9.20 0.44
N LEU A 258 13.94 9.53 1.72
CA LEU A 258 14.80 8.82 2.66
C LEU A 258 13.97 8.44 3.89
N THR A 259 13.97 7.15 4.24
CA THR A 259 13.14 6.59 5.31
C THR A 259 14.02 5.86 6.33
N GLU A 260 13.81 6.09 7.63
CA GLU A 260 14.48 5.34 8.71
C GLU A 260 13.77 4.00 9.00
N ASN A 261 14.44 3.12 9.76
CA ASN A 261 13.89 1.89 10.34
C ASN A 261 13.31 0.88 9.31
N VAL A 262 13.77 0.95 8.07
CA VAL A 262 13.23 0.09 7.02
C VAL A 262 13.74 -1.34 7.21
N PRO A 263 12.85 -2.35 7.14
CA PRO A 263 13.25 -3.75 7.21
C PRO A 263 14.37 -4.06 6.22
N GLU A 264 15.21 -5.02 6.59
CA GLU A 264 16.17 -5.57 5.66
C GLU A 264 15.47 -6.00 4.36
N PHE A 265 16.08 -5.66 3.24
CA PHE A 265 15.72 -6.23 1.96
C PHE A 265 15.98 -7.75 2.11
N LYS A 266 14.91 -8.54 2.17
CA LYS A 266 15.01 -9.99 2.25
C LYS A 266 14.74 -10.57 0.88
N PRO A 267 15.52 -11.56 0.41
CA PRO A 267 15.10 -12.33 -0.75
C PRO A 267 13.69 -12.84 -0.45
N ILE A 268 12.78 -12.61 -1.39
CA ILE A 268 11.55 -13.40 -1.43
C ILE A 268 12.07 -14.81 -1.62
N LYS A 269 12.12 -15.60 -0.55
CA LYS A 269 12.46 -17.02 -0.70
C LYS A 269 11.51 -17.52 -1.76
N GLU A 270 12.07 -18.13 -2.81
CA GLU A 270 11.33 -18.84 -3.86
C GLU A 270 10.13 -19.44 -3.17
N ARG A 271 8.93 -19.03 -3.61
CA ARG A 271 7.68 -19.53 -3.06
C ARG A 271 7.91 -21.03 -2.92
N GLN A 272 8.01 -21.54 -1.68
CA GLN A 272 8.26 -22.96 -1.51
C GLN A 272 7.05 -23.60 -2.18
N ASP A 273 7.25 -24.18 -3.35
CA ASP A 273 6.27 -25.02 -3.99
C ASP A 273 6.08 -26.20 -3.03
N GLY A 274 5.09 -26.06 -2.14
CA GLY A 274 4.94 -26.92 -0.97
C GLY A 274 4.83 -26.22 0.38
N ALA A 275 4.67 -24.89 0.48
CA ALA A 275 4.09 -24.32 1.68
C ALA A 275 2.68 -24.91 1.84
N GLU A 276 2.55 -25.93 2.70
CA GLU A 276 1.24 -26.41 3.14
C GLU A 276 0.43 -25.19 3.52
N ALA A 277 -0.77 -25.08 2.95
CA ALA A 277 -1.66 -23.95 3.19
C ALA A 277 -1.63 -23.66 4.68
N SER A 278 -1.24 -22.44 5.07
CA SER A 278 -1.32 -22.03 6.46
C SER A 278 -2.74 -22.37 6.90
N THR A 279 -2.86 -23.29 7.85
CA THR A 279 -4.14 -23.53 8.49
C THR A 279 -4.39 -22.25 9.27
N ILE A 280 -5.07 -21.31 8.62
CA ILE A 280 -5.71 -20.19 9.27
C ILE A 280 -6.61 -20.88 10.29
N LYS A 281 -6.15 -20.93 11.55
CA LYS A 281 -7.08 -21.22 12.63
C LYS A 281 -8.11 -20.15 12.53
N ASP A 282 -9.37 -20.55 12.33
CA ASP A 282 -10.48 -19.61 12.31
C ASP A 282 -10.32 -18.69 13.52
N PRO A 283 -10.47 -17.36 13.32
CA PRO A 283 -10.28 -16.41 14.40
C PRO A 283 -11.16 -16.85 15.58
N VAL A 284 -10.56 -16.91 16.77
CA VAL A 284 -11.27 -17.29 18.00
C VAL A 284 -12.56 -16.47 18.08
N GLU A 285 -13.69 -17.16 18.12
CA GLU A 285 -15.02 -16.55 18.21
C GLU A 285 -15.09 -15.63 19.43
N ARG A 286 -15.36 -14.34 19.19
CA ARG A 286 -15.53 -13.34 20.24
C ARG A 286 -16.62 -12.36 19.83
N LEU A 287 -17.39 -11.90 20.81
CA LEU A 287 -18.34 -10.80 20.58
C LEU A 287 -17.56 -9.56 20.14
N VAL A 288 -18.06 -8.90 19.10
CA VAL A 288 -17.50 -7.64 18.63
C VAL A 288 -18.21 -6.50 19.38
N PRO A 289 -17.49 -5.61 20.08
CA PRO A 289 -18.10 -4.47 20.75
C PRO A 289 -18.80 -3.54 19.76
N ASN A 290 -19.89 -2.91 20.20
CA ASN A 290 -20.64 -1.89 19.45
C ASN A 290 -21.30 -2.34 18.14
N VAL A 291 -21.41 -3.64 17.89
CA VAL A 291 -22.23 -4.21 16.80
C VAL A 291 -23.23 -5.20 17.38
N CYS A 292 -24.33 -5.45 16.67
CA CYS A 292 -25.28 -6.47 17.07
C CYS A 292 -24.73 -7.85 16.66
N ASN A 293 -24.42 -8.69 17.64
CA ASN A 293 -23.90 -10.04 17.43
C ASN A 293 -25.06 -11.04 17.25
N VAL A 294 -24.83 -12.13 16.51
CA VAL A 294 -25.79 -13.24 16.38
C VAL A 294 -25.16 -14.49 16.97
N MET A 295 -25.85 -15.11 17.93
CA MET A 295 -25.50 -16.42 18.46
C MET A 295 -26.47 -17.44 17.86
N TYR A 296 -25.97 -18.33 17.00
CA TYR A 296 -26.76 -19.34 16.32
C TYR A 296 -26.31 -20.72 16.80
N LYS A 297 -27.21 -21.46 17.46
CA LYS A 297 -26.93 -22.79 18.03
C LYS A 297 -25.70 -22.83 18.95
N GLY A 298 -25.55 -21.79 19.77
CA GLY A 298 -24.45 -21.65 20.74
C GLY A 298 -23.12 -21.13 20.17
N GLU A 299 -23.05 -20.86 18.86
CA GLU A 299 -21.85 -20.34 18.20
C GLU A 299 -22.04 -18.87 17.79
N VAL A 300 -20.98 -18.06 17.92
CA VAL A 300 -21.02 -16.66 17.49
C VAL A 300 -20.83 -16.61 15.97
N LYS A 301 -21.81 -16.07 15.25
CA LYS A 301 -21.73 -15.92 13.80
C LYS A 301 -21.29 -14.51 13.44
N TYR A 302 -20.14 -14.43 12.78
CA TYR A 302 -19.71 -13.23 12.08
C TYR A 302 -20.54 -13.05 10.81
N MET A 303 -20.96 -11.83 10.58
CA MET A 303 -21.69 -11.43 9.37
C MET A 303 -20.79 -10.53 8.54
N VAL A 304 -20.87 -10.68 7.22
CA VAL A 304 -20.16 -9.77 6.31
C VAL A 304 -20.76 -8.38 6.43
N ASN A 305 -22.08 -8.31 6.58
CA ASN A 305 -22.84 -7.08 6.74
C ASN A 305 -23.45 -6.99 8.15
N PRO A 306 -23.42 -5.82 8.81
CA PRO A 306 -23.95 -5.68 10.15
C PRO A 306 -25.47 -5.89 10.19
N VAL A 307 -25.98 -6.43 11.29
CA VAL A 307 -27.44 -6.52 11.52
C VAL A 307 -28.06 -5.13 11.52
N LEU A 308 -29.16 -4.99 10.77
CA LEU A 308 -29.98 -3.78 10.77
C LEU A 308 -31.00 -3.83 11.91
N LEU A 309 -31.10 -2.73 12.64
CA LEU A 309 -32.17 -2.51 13.62
C LEU A 309 -33.20 -1.54 13.02
N ILE A 310 -34.37 -2.06 12.65
CA ILE A 310 -35.48 -1.27 12.11
C ILE A 310 -36.68 -1.47 13.03
N ASN A 311 -37.22 -0.39 13.59
CA ASN A 311 -38.36 -0.43 14.52
C ASN A 311 -38.20 -1.42 15.69
N GLY A 312 -36.97 -1.59 16.20
CA GLY A 312 -36.66 -2.55 17.25
C GLY A 312 -36.70 -4.02 16.82
N ARG A 313 -36.58 -4.30 15.51
CA ARG A 313 -36.40 -5.64 14.94
C ARG A 313 -35.02 -5.76 14.31
N ALA A 314 -34.39 -6.90 14.56
CA ALA A 314 -33.11 -7.27 13.97
C ALA A 314 -33.34 -7.94 12.62
N LEU A 315 -32.68 -7.43 11.59
CA LEU A 315 -32.64 -8.02 10.27
C LEU A 315 -31.20 -8.41 9.93
N ALA A 316 -31.02 -9.61 9.38
CA ALA A 316 -29.72 -10.11 8.92
C ALA A 316 -29.65 -10.06 7.39
N ASP A 317 -28.44 -9.97 6.84
CA ASP A 317 -28.23 -10.20 5.41
C ASP A 317 -28.78 -11.59 5.05
N VAL A 318 -29.62 -11.63 4.01
CA VAL A 318 -30.28 -12.85 3.55
C VAL A 318 -29.30 -13.97 3.21
N LYS A 319 -28.10 -13.65 2.72
CA LYS A 319 -27.07 -14.64 2.36
C LYS A 319 -26.46 -15.27 3.61
N ASP A 320 -26.16 -14.46 4.61
CA ASP A 320 -25.66 -14.95 5.90
C ASP A 320 -26.73 -15.78 6.61
N PHE A 321 -27.99 -15.30 6.62
CA PHE A 321 -29.12 -16.05 7.16
C PHE A 321 -29.33 -17.40 6.44
N ALA A 322 -29.30 -17.40 5.11
CA ALA A 322 -29.41 -18.61 4.30
C ALA A 322 -28.30 -19.61 4.64
N LYS A 323 -27.07 -19.12 4.81
CA LYS A 323 -25.91 -19.94 5.20
C LYS A 323 -26.09 -20.59 6.57
N TRP A 324 -26.63 -19.87 7.57
CA TRP A 324 -26.87 -20.43 8.91
C TRP A 324 -27.82 -21.63 8.89
N TYR A 325 -28.85 -21.57 8.04
CA TYR A 325 -29.87 -22.60 7.94
C TYR A 325 -29.61 -23.63 6.82
N GLY A 326 -28.49 -23.52 6.09
CA GLY A 326 -28.19 -24.41 4.96
C GLY A 326 -29.22 -24.29 3.83
N LEU A 327 -29.71 -23.09 3.56
CA LEU A 327 -30.69 -22.78 2.52
C LEU A 327 -30.00 -22.20 1.30
N ALA A 328 -30.53 -22.52 0.12
CA ALA A 328 -30.19 -21.86 -1.13
C ALA A 328 -31.06 -20.60 -1.30
N LEU A 329 -30.43 -19.47 -1.64
CA LEU A 329 -31.11 -18.26 -2.05
C LEU A 329 -31.23 -18.21 -3.58
N SER A 330 -32.44 -17.94 -4.07
CA SER A 330 -32.74 -17.72 -5.48
C SER A 330 -33.79 -16.61 -5.65
N GLY A 331 -33.95 -16.11 -6.87
CA GLY A 331 -34.90 -15.04 -7.18
C GLY A 331 -34.23 -13.75 -7.65
N ASP A 332 -35.05 -12.73 -7.87
CA ASP A 332 -34.67 -11.40 -8.35
C ASP A 332 -35.39 -10.30 -7.57
N ASN A 333 -35.23 -9.05 -8.03
CA ASN A 333 -35.74 -7.83 -7.39
C ASN A 333 -37.25 -7.85 -7.09
N GLU A 334 -38.03 -8.75 -7.68
CA GLU A 334 -39.48 -8.82 -7.45
C GLU A 334 -39.93 -9.99 -6.57
N ALA A 335 -39.13 -11.05 -6.44
CA ALA A 335 -39.47 -12.23 -5.65
C ALA A 335 -38.22 -13.03 -5.27
N TYR A 336 -38.10 -13.31 -3.97
CA TYR A 336 -37.00 -14.07 -3.38
C TYR A 336 -37.48 -15.39 -2.83
N LYS A 337 -36.59 -16.38 -2.87
CA LYS A 337 -36.84 -17.74 -2.39
C LYS A 337 -35.65 -18.28 -1.64
N LEU A 338 -35.88 -18.67 -0.39
CA LEU A 338 -34.97 -19.49 0.41
C LEU A 338 -35.48 -20.93 0.40
N SER A 339 -34.65 -21.89 -0.01
CA SER A 339 -35.07 -23.29 -0.11
C SER A 339 -34.00 -24.26 0.39
N GLY A 340 -34.40 -25.26 1.17
CA GLY A 340 -33.53 -26.34 1.62
C GLY A 340 -34.30 -27.39 2.41
N ASN A 341 -33.59 -28.20 3.20
CA ASN A 341 -34.19 -29.32 3.95
C ASN A 341 -35.22 -28.87 5.00
N LEU A 342 -35.17 -27.60 5.43
CA LEU A 342 -36.10 -27.03 6.41
C LEU A 342 -37.38 -26.45 5.78
N GLY A 343 -37.47 -26.44 4.44
CA GLY A 343 -38.62 -25.95 3.70
C GLY A 343 -38.27 -24.83 2.72
N VAL A 344 -39.32 -24.16 2.26
CA VAL A 344 -39.27 -23.11 1.25
C VAL A 344 -39.96 -21.85 1.78
N ILE A 345 -39.22 -20.74 1.85
CA ILE A 345 -39.76 -19.40 2.15
C ILE A 345 -39.74 -18.57 0.87
N GLU A 346 -40.89 -18.08 0.43
CA GLU A 346 -41.00 -17.17 -0.73
C GLU A 346 -41.52 -15.81 -0.25
N PHE A 347 -40.78 -14.75 -0.56
CA PHE A 347 -41.03 -13.41 -0.02
C PHE A 347 -40.64 -12.32 -1.00
N LYS A 348 -41.04 -11.08 -0.71
CA LYS A 348 -40.66 -9.89 -1.47
C LYS A 348 -40.05 -8.85 -0.54
N ALA A 349 -39.14 -8.03 -1.05
CA ALA A 349 -38.73 -6.83 -0.36
C ALA A 349 -39.95 -5.92 -0.12
N ASP A 350 -39.95 -5.21 1.00
CA ASP A 350 -41.01 -4.27 1.42
C ASP A 350 -42.41 -4.89 1.64
N ALA A 351 -42.54 -6.22 1.52
CA ALA A 351 -43.77 -6.94 1.81
C ALA A 351 -43.76 -7.52 3.24
N TYR A 352 -44.88 -7.35 3.95
CA TYR A 352 -45.10 -7.94 5.28
C TYR A 352 -45.66 -9.37 5.21
N SER A 353 -46.02 -9.85 4.02
CA SER A 353 -46.48 -11.20 3.76
C SER A 353 -45.44 -12.02 3.03
N TYR A 354 -45.42 -13.31 3.31
CA TYR A 354 -44.59 -14.31 2.64
C TYR A 354 -45.31 -15.66 2.65
N THR A 355 -44.77 -16.67 1.96
CA THR A 355 -45.25 -18.05 2.07
C THR A 355 -44.17 -18.94 2.70
N PHE A 356 -44.62 -19.95 3.45
CA PHE A 356 -43.78 -21.05 3.91
C PHE A 356 -44.40 -22.36 3.46
N ASN A 357 -43.67 -23.13 2.66
CA ASN A 357 -44.17 -24.36 2.03
C ASN A 357 -45.55 -24.17 1.36
N GLY A 358 -45.75 -23.02 0.69
CA GLY A 358 -46.99 -22.65 0.01
C GLY A 358 -48.12 -22.12 0.91
N SER A 359 -47.96 -22.16 2.24
CA SER A 359 -48.93 -21.59 3.19
C SER A 359 -48.60 -20.14 3.48
N ALA A 360 -49.63 -19.28 3.57
CA ALA A 360 -49.44 -17.87 3.86
C ALA A 360 -48.91 -17.64 5.28
N ALA A 361 -47.95 -16.73 5.41
CA ALA A 361 -47.37 -16.28 6.66
C ALA A 361 -47.15 -14.76 6.63
N SER A 362 -46.87 -14.17 7.79
CA SER A 362 -46.68 -12.73 7.93
C SER A 362 -45.57 -12.41 8.91
N THR A 363 -44.90 -11.28 8.69
CA THR A 363 -43.83 -10.76 9.53
C THR A 363 -44.22 -9.38 10.05
N ASP A 364 -43.74 -9.01 11.24
CA ASP A 364 -43.99 -7.69 11.84
C ASP A 364 -43.04 -6.59 11.33
N THR A 365 -42.05 -6.97 10.53
CA THR A 365 -41.18 -6.06 9.79
C THR A 365 -40.93 -6.66 8.42
N ALA A 366 -41.05 -5.87 7.36
CA ALA A 366 -40.79 -6.35 6.00
C ALA A 366 -39.29 -6.61 5.78
N PRO A 367 -38.91 -7.56 4.91
CA PRO A 367 -37.56 -7.61 4.34
C PRO A 367 -37.22 -6.27 3.66
N GLN A 368 -35.95 -5.86 3.67
CA GLN A 368 -35.53 -4.53 3.22
C GLN A 368 -34.30 -4.60 2.31
N PHE A 369 -34.30 -3.80 1.24
CA PHE A 369 -33.08 -3.52 0.49
C PHE A 369 -32.37 -2.31 1.09
N LYS A 370 -31.11 -2.48 1.47
CA LYS A 370 -30.26 -1.39 1.94
C LYS A 370 -28.81 -1.64 1.54
N ASP A 371 -28.15 -0.60 1.03
CA ASP A 371 -26.73 -0.64 0.65
C ASP A 371 -26.40 -1.84 -0.27
N ASN A 372 -27.27 -2.08 -1.26
CA ASN A 372 -27.19 -3.18 -2.22
C ASN A 372 -27.24 -4.59 -1.59
N CYS A 373 -27.76 -4.71 -0.36
CA CYS A 373 -27.94 -5.97 0.36
C CYS A 373 -29.42 -6.14 0.73
N LEU A 374 -29.91 -7.39 0.65
CA LEU A 374 -31.26 -7.75 1.08
C LEU A 374 -31.20 -8.26 2.51
N TYR A 375 -31.99 -7.64 3.39
CA TYR A 375 -32.06 -7.98 4.80
C TYR A 375 -33.40 -8.63 5.13
N VAL A 376 -33.39 -9.71 5.91
CA VAL A 376 -34.58 -10.45 6.33
C VAL A 376 -34.78 -10.38 7.85
N PRO A 377 -36.03 -10.27 8.35
CA PRO A 377 -36.31 -10.26 9.79
C PRO A 377 -35.93 -11.60 10.43
N ILE A 378 -34.91 -11.56 11.29
CA ILE A 378 -34.33 -12.78 11.89
C ILE A 378 -35.41 -13.57 12.62
N LYS A 379 -36.17 -12.90 13.49
CA LYS A 379 -37.19 -13.54 14.34
C LYS A 379 -38.27 -14.25 13.52
N SER A 380 -38.88 -13.56 12.56
CA SER A 380 -39.98 -14.14 11.77
C SER A 380 -39.51 -15.33 10.96
N PHE A 381 -38.36 -15.22 10.30
CA PHE A 381 -37.86 -16.27 9.40
C PHE A 381 -37.30 -17.45 10.20
N ALA A 382 -36.55 -17.20 11.28
CA ALA A 382 -36.04 -18.26 12.17
C ALA A 382 -37.18 -19.05 12.82
N ASN A 383 -38.21 -18.37 13.32
CA ASN A 383 -39.39 -19.02 13.91
C ASN A 383 -40.14 -19.88 12.88
N THR A 384 -40.23 -19.41 11.63
CA THR A 384 -40.82 -20.17 10.52
C THR A 384 -40.06 -21.47 10.27
N LEU A 385 -38.72 -21.43 10.39
CA LEU A 385 -37.83 -22.58 10.23
C LEU A 385 -37.74 -23.45 11.50
N GLY A 386 -38.52 -23.16 12.54
CA GLY A 386 -38.62 -23.95 13.76
C GLY A 386 -37.63 -23.59 14.87
N SER A 387 -36.84 -22.52 14.70
CA SER A 387 -35.98 -22.00 15.77
C SER A 387 -36.72 -21.08 16.72
N THR A 388 -36.14 -20.80 17.88
CA THR A 388 -36.60 -19.72 18.76
C THR A 388 -35.61 -18.57 18.76
N VAL A 389 -36.12 -17.33 18.76
CA VAL A 389 -35.27 -16.13 18.79
C VAL A 389 -35.52 -15.33 20.06
N SER A 390 -34.45 -15.13 20.84
CA SER A 390 -34.44 -14.29 22.02
C SER A 390 -33.40 -13.18 21.89
N TRP A 391 -33.50 -12.18 22.76
CA TRP A 391 -32.62 -11.01 22.74
C TRP A 391 -31.89 -10.91 24.08
N GLN A 392 -30.59 -10.72 24.03
CA GLN A 392 -29.76 -10.53 25.22
C GLN A 392 -29.22 -9.10 25.23
N ASP A 393 -29.72 -8.33 26.20
CA ASP A 393 -29.33 -6.94 26.43
C ASP A 393 -27.98 -6.86 27.14
N THR A 394 -26.92 -7.11 26.37
CA THR A 394 -25.52 -6.92 26.73
C THR A 394 -24.99 -5.65 26.07
N PRO A 395 -23.88 -5.05 26.54
CA PRO A 395 -23.21 -3.96 25.84
C PRO A 395 -22.95 -4.27 24.35
N GLU A 396 -22.78 -5.56 24.02
CA GLU A 396 -22.54 -6.10 22.69
C GLU A 396 -23.81 -6.55 21.94
N LYS A 397 -25.02 -6.28 22.47
CA LYS A 397 -26.36 -6.56 21.90
C LYS A 397 -26.44 -7.86 21.09
N CYS A 398 -26.94 -8.94 21.68
CA CYS A 398 -26.94 -10.25 21.01
C CYS A 398 -28.35 -10.73 20.66
N VAL A 399 -28.54 -11.22 19.44
CA VAL A 399 -29.69 -12.02 19.04
C VAL A 399 -29.32 -13.49 19.19
N ILE A 400 -30.05 -14.23 20.01
CA ILE A 400 -29.83 -15.67 20.22
C ILE A 400 -30.88 -16.42 19.40
N ILE A 401 -30.41 -17.37 18.60
CA ILE A 401 -31.20 -18.26 17.77
C ILE A 401 -30.90 -19.70 18.19
N GLU A 402 -31.90 -20.38 18.75
CA GLU A 402 -31.81 -21.78 19.21
C GLU A 402 -32.56 -22.74 18.30
#